data_AF-A0AAP6ZVZ1-F1
#
_entry.id   AF-A0AAP6ZVZ1-F1
#
_cell.length_a   1.000
_cell.length_b   1.000
_cell.length_c   1.000
_cell.angle_alpha   90.00
_cell.angle_beta   90.00
_cell.angle_gamma   90.00
#
_symmetry.space_group_name_H-M   'P 1'
#
loop_
_entity.id
_entity.type
_entity.pdbx_description
1 polymer ?
#
loop_
_entity_poly.entity_id
_entity_poly.type
_entity_poly.pdbx_seq_one_letter_code
_entity_poly.pdbx_strand_id
1 'polypeptide(L)'
;MSIRNEDDRIPTIDEAVAHLLQSLSLEEGALGQLLLTEAEKAMAFVGKDKNFPSHPTPKEIVDYNSSVVQILDSMLMAEWLLLKKLNMVVHMEFLAPTRSSASKIPNKGQKWSKGDVFDTTGNDLDY
;
A
#
# COMPACT_ATOMS: atom_id res chain seq x y z
N MET A 1 -1.60 -23.22 -31.39
CA MET A 1 -2.29 -22.74 -30.19
C MET A 1 -1.43 -21.65 -29.60
N SER A 2 -1.75 -20.38 -29.88
CA SER A 2 -0.95 -19.23 -29.43
C SER A 2 -1.42 -18.86 -28.02
N ILE A 3 -0.63 -19.20 -27.01
CA ILE A 3 -0.79 -18.65 -25.67
C ILE A 3 -0.35 -17.19 -25.79
N ARG A 4 -1.30 -16.29 -26.04
CA ARG A 4 -1.08 -14.88 -25.75
C ARG A 4 -1.07 -14.77 -24.23
N ASN A 5 0.10 -14.52 -23.65
CA ASN A 5 0.18 -14.14 -22.24
C ASN A 5 -0.65 -12.85 -22.10
N GLU A 6 -1.65 -12.84 -21.21
CA GLU A 6 -2.37 -11.62 -20.84
C GLU A 6 -1.46 -10.58 -20.14
N ASP A 7 -0.18 -10.94 -19.91
CA ASP A 7 0.83 -10.22 -19.13
C ASP A 7 1.56 -9.09 -19.91
N ASP A 8 1.27 -8.91 -21.20
CA ASP A 8 1.91 -7.87 -22.05
C ASP A 8 1.15 -6.54 -22.06
N ARG A 9 0.11 -6.39 -21.23
CA ARG A 9 -0.66 -5.15 -21.13
C ARG A 9 0.01 -4.19 -20.15
N ILE A 10 0.20 -2.94 -20.58
CA ILE A 10 0.66 -1.85 -19.71
C ILE A 10 -0.36 -1.68 -18.56
N PRO A 11 0.07 -1.83 -17.30
CA PRO A 11 -0.83 -1.69 -16.15
C PRO A 11 -1.32 -0.25 -16.04
N THR A 12 -2.55 -0.10 -15.58
CA THR A 12 -3.08 1.21 -15.17
C THR A 12 -2.33 1.71 -13.92
N ILE A 13 -2.41 3.02 -13.66
CA ILE A 13 -1.78 3.61 -12.46
C ILE A 13 -2.31 2.93 -11.19
N ASP A 14 -3.63 2.67 -11.11
CA ASP A 14 -4.26 2.03 -9.96
C ASP A 14 -3.76 0.59 -9.76
N GLU A 15 -3.64 -0.19 -10.85
CA GLU A 15 -3.07 -1.55 -10.80
C GLU A 15 -1.58 -1.52 -10.38
N ALA A 16 -0.80 -0.58 -10.90
CA ALA A 16 0.60 -0.42 -10.54
C ALA A 16 0.76 -0.03 -9.06
N VAL A 17 -0.05 0.91 -8.55
CA VAL A 17 -0.08 1.28 -7.12
C VAL A 17 -0.46 0.09 -6.25
N ALA A 18 -1.49 -0.67 -6.64
CA ALA A 18 -1.92 -1.86 -5.92
C ALA A 18 -0.79 -2.92 -5.85
N HIS A 19 -0.09 -3.18 -6.95
CA HIS A 19 1.04 -4.11 -6.99
C HIS A 19 2.21 -3.61 -6.14
N LEU A 20 2.52 -2.31 -6.17
CA LEU A 20 3.56 -1.72 -5.33
C LEU A 20 3.22 -1.88 -3.84
N LEU A 21 2.01 -1.52 -3.41
CA LEU A 21 1.57 -1.71 -2.02
C LEU A 21 1.61 -3.19 -1.59
N GLN A 22 1.20 -4.10 -2.46
CA GLN A 22 1.27 -5.53 -2.19
C GLN A 22 2.73 -5.98 -1.99
N SER A 23 3.64 -5.58 -2.87
CA SER A 23 5.07 -5.91 -2.73
C SER A 23 5.68 -5.35 -1.45
N LEU A 24 5.32 -4.12 -1.06
CA LEU A 24 5.78 -3.50 0.19
C LEU A 24 5.27 -4.27 1.40
N SER A 25 4.00 -4.69 1.39
CA SER A 25 3.43 -5.49 2.49
C SER A 25 4.11 -6.85 2.62
N LEU A 26 4.52 -7.47 1.51
CA LEU A 26 5.27 -8.73 1.53
C LEU A 26 6.70 -8.53 2.07
N GLU A 27 7.37 -7.46 1.66
CA GLU A 27 8.71 -7.10 2.12
C GLU A 27 8.71 -6.82 3.65
N GLU A 28 7.73 -6.05 4.14
CA GLU A 28 7.51 -5.79 5.58
C GLU A 28 7.33 -7.09 6.38
N GLY A 29 6.46 -7.97 5.89
CA GLY A 29 6.21 -9.26 6.55
C GLY A 29 7.48 -10.12 6.64
N ALA A 30 8.30 -10.12 5.58
CA ALA A 30 9.56 -10.84 5.56
C ALA A 30 10.60 -10.25 6.54
N LEU A 31 10.71 -8.91 6.62
CA LEU A 31 11.59 -8.24 7.58
C LEU A 31 11.17 -8.55 9.02
N GLY A 32 9.87 -8.53 9.33
CA GLY A 32 9.35 -8.91 10.64
C GLY A 32 9.68 -10.34 11.04
N GLN A 33 9.58 -11.30 10.11
CA GLN A 33 9.97 -12.70 10.36
C GLN A 33 11.47 -12.86 10.59
N LEU A 34 12.30 -12.11 9.86
CA LEU A 34 13.74 -12.11 10.04
C LEU A 34 14.13 -11.57 11.42
N LEU A 35 13.49 -10.47 11.85
CA LEU A 35 13.71 -9.88 13.18
C LEU A 35 13.28 -10.83 14.30
N LEU A 36 12.12 -11.48 14.15
CA LEU A 36 11.66 -12.49 15.10
C LEU A 36 12.66 -13.65 15.22
N THR A 37 13.15 -14.17 14.09
CA THR A 37 14.13 -15.25 14.06
C THR A 37 15.44 -14.87 14.76
N GLU A 38 15.93 -13.64 14.56
CA GLU A 38 17.14 -13.18 15.24
C GLU A 38 16.90 -12.96 16.74
N ALA A 39 15.71 -12.52 17.15
CA ALA A 39 15.33 -12.43 18.56
C ALA A 39 15.27 -13.82 19.23
N GLU A 40 14.71 -14.82 18.55
CA GLU A 40 14.71 -16.21 19.02
C GLU A 40 16.13 -16.76 19.17
N LYS A 41 17.01 -16.49 18.21
CA LYS A 41 18.43 -16.83 18.28
C LYS A 41 19.13 -16.15 19.46
N ALA A 42 18.84 -14.87 19.72
CA ALA A 42 19.37 -14.15 20.89
C ALA A 42 18.90 -14.76 22.21
N MET A 43 17.61 -15.10 22.30
CA MET A 43 17.06 -15.78 23.48
C MET A 43 17.71 -17.15 23.70
N ALA A 44 17.94 -17.92 22.62
CA ALA A 44 18.63 -19.21 22.70
C ALA A 44 20.09 -19.06 23.13
N PHE A 45 20.78 -18.01 22.65
CA PHE A 45 22.18 -17.72 23.00
C PHE A 45 22.33 -17.29 24.46
N VAL A 46 21.49 -16.39 24.95
CA VAL A 46 21.56 -15.85 26.32
C VAL A 46 20.96 -16.83 27.35
N GLY A 47 19.94 -17.59 26.95
CA GLY A 47 19.15 -18.43 27.85
C GLY A 47 18.17 -17.63 28.71
N LYS A 48 17.16 -18.32 29.27
CA LYS A 48 16.06 -17.69 30.03
C LYS A 48 16.54 -16.87 31.24
N ASP A 49 17.57 -17.36 31.92
CA ASP A 49 18.13 -16.75 33.14
C ASP A 49 19.49 -16.09 32.90
N LYS A 50 19.81 -15.74 31.64
CA LYS A 50 21.13 -15.19 31.25
C LYS A 50 22.29 -16.12 31.62
N ASN A 51 22.03 -17.42 31.59
CA ASN A 51 22.97 -18.46 31.99
C ASN A 51 23.88 -18.94 30.85
N PHE A 52 23.66 -18.44 29.62
CA PHE A 52 24.38 -18.82 28.41
C PHE A 52 24.52 -20.36 28.29
N PRO A 53 23.46 -21.06 27.87
CA PRO A 53 23.38 -22.52 27.97
C PRO A 53 24.47 -23.28 27.18
N SER A 54 25.09 -22.63 26.19
CA SER A 54 26.21 -23.17 25.41
C SER A 54 27.60 -22.89 26.01
N HIS A 55 27.66 -22.22 27.17
CA HIS A 55 28.90 -21.77 27.82
C HIS A 55 29.90 -21.08 26.86
N PRO A 56 29.48 -20.01 26.15
CA PRO A 56 30.34 -19.27 25.23
C PRO A 56 31.45 -18.54 26.00
N THR A 57 32.57 -18.39 25.34
CA THR A 57 33.68 -17.56 25.80
C THR A 57 33.31 -16.07 25.75
N PRO A 58 33.95 -15.20 26.56
CA PRO A 58 33.73 -13.76 26.49
C PRO A 58 33.92 -13.17 25.08
N LYS A 59 34.85 -13.73 24.30
CA LYS A 59 35.07 -13.34 22.91
C LYS A 59 33.84 -13.64 22.04
N GLU A 60 33.30 -14.84 22.14
CA GLU A 60 32.09 -15.23 21.39
C GLU A 60 30.87 -14.38 21.76
N ILE A 61 30.77 -13.94 23.02
CA ILE A 61 29.71 -13.00 23.46
C ILE A 61 29.88 -11.64 22.77
N VAL A 62 31.10 -11.11 22.69
CA VAL A 62 31.38 -9.83 22.02
C VAL A 62 31.15 -9.93 20.50
N ASP A 63 31.60 -11.03 19.89
CA ASP A 63 31.41 -11.29 18.46
C ASP A 63 29.92 -11.44 18.13
N TYR A 64 29.16 -12.16 18.97
CA TYR A 64 27.71 -12.27 18.84
C TYR A 64 27.02 -10.92 18.94
N ASN A 65 27.33 -10.10 19.96
CA ASN A 65 26.75 -8.77 20.11
C ASN A 65 27.06 -7.87 18.91
N SER A 66 28.28 -7.93 18.37
CA SER A 66 28.63 -7.17 17.16
C SER A 66 27.81 -7.62 15.95
N SER A 67 27.55 -8.93 15.82
CA SER A 67 26.70 -9.46 14.74
C SER A 67 25.25 -8.98 14.86
N VAL A 68 24.70 -8.93 16.08
CA VAL A 68 23.35 -8.41 16.33
C VAL A 68 23.25 -6.94 15.94
N VAL A 69 24.24 -6.12 16.31
CA VAL A 69 24.29 -4.70 15.93
C VAL A 69 24.29 -4.53 14.40
N GLN A 70 25.11 -5.30 13.68
CA GLN A 70 25.18 -5.23 12.21
C GLN A 70 23.84 -5.61 11.54
N ILE A 71 23.15 -6.61 12.08
CA ILE A 71 21.82 -7.02 11.59
C ILE A 71 20.81 -5.88 11.81
N LEU A 72 20.79 -5.30 13.01
CA LEU A 72 19.88 -4.20 13.33
C LEU A 72 20.14 -2.94 12.49
N ASP A 73 21.42 -2.60 12.24
CA ASP A 73 21.79 -1.49 11.36
C ASP A 73 21.27 -1.74 9.93
N SER A 74 21.41 -2.97 9.43
CA SER A 74 20.93 -3.36 8.09
C SER A 74 19.40 -3.31 8.01
N MET A 75 18.70 -3.77 9.05
CA MET A 75 17.25 -3.70 9.15
C MET A 75 16.76 -2.25 9.18
N LEU A 76 17.41 -1.38 9.95
CA LEU A 76 17.08 0.06 9.98
C LEU A 76 17.18 0.69 8.60
N MET A 77 18.21 0.34 7.82
CA MET A 77 18.32 0.83 6.44
C MET A 77 17.21 0.27 5.53
N ALA A 78 16.84 -1.00 5.69
CA ALA A 78 15.75 -1.62 4.93
C ALA A 78 14.40 -0.96 5.23
N GLU A 79 14.05 -0.80 6.51
CA GLU A 79 12.85 -0.09 6.98
C GLU A 79 12.78 1.34 6.45
N TRP A 80 13.90 2.05 6.48
CA TRP A 80 13.97 3.41 5.97
C TRP A 80 13.72 3.49 4.45
N LEU A 81 14.26 2.54 3.68
CA LEU A 81 13.99 2.45 2.24
C LEU A 81 12.54 2.07 1.97
N LEU A 82 11.97 1.16 2.76
CA LEU A 82 10.57 0.75 2.65
C LEU A 82 9.62 1.93 2.88
N LEU A 83 9.88 2.72 3.93
CA LEU A 83 9.15 3.95 4.22
C LEU A 83 9.23 4.95 3.06
N LYS A 84 10.41 5.12 2.44
CA LYS A 84 10.57 5.98 1.27
C LYS A 84 9.78 5.49 0.07
N LYS A 85 9.79 4.18 -0.21
CA LYS A 85 8.99 3.57 -1.28
C LYS A 85 7.49 3.81 -1.02
N LEU A 86 7.02 3.62 0.22
CA LEU A 86 5.63 3.87 0.60
C LEU A 86 5.24 5.33 0.37
N ASN A 87 6.05 6.28 0.83
CA ASN A 87 5.80 7.71 0.59
C ASN A 87 5.72 8.04 -0.90
N MET A 88 6.58 7.44 -1.73
CA MET A 88 6.53 7.59 -3.18
C MET A 88 5.20 7.07 -3.75
N VAL A 89 4.73 5.89 -3.33
CA VAL A 89 3.47 5.30 -3.79
C VAL A 89 2.28 6.18 -3.40
N VAL A 90 2.25 6.68 -2.15
CA VAL A 90 1.20 7.62 -1.68
C VAL A 90 1.21 8.91 -2.49
N HIS A 91 2.39 9.45 -2.83
CA HIS A 91 2.48 10.61 -3.71
C HIS A 91 1.97 10.34 -5.11
N MET A 92 2.20 9.16 -5.68
CA MET A 92 1.67 8.77 -7.00
C MET A 92 0.13 8.69 -7.01
N GLU A 93 -0.47 8.21 -5.91
CA GLU A 93 -1.93 8.21 -5.74
C GLU A 93 -2.50 9.65 -5.74
N PHE A 94 -1.84 10.57 -5.03
CA PHE A 94 -2.27 11.97 -4.95
C PHE A 94 -2.04 12.75 -6.25
N LEU A 95 -0.99 12.42 -7.00
CA LEU A 95 -0.61 13.09 -8.24
C LEU A 95 -1.37 12.59 -9.48
N ALA A 96 -2.24 11.58 -9.38
CA ALA A 96 -3.12 11.15 -10.47
C ALA A 96 -4.25 12.20 -10.65
N PRO A 97 -4.12 13.20 -11.55
CA PRO A 97 -5.06 14.29 -11.63
C PRO A 97 -6.27 13.84 -12.47
N THR A 98 -7.46 14.18 -12.00
CA THR A 98 -8.75 14.07 -12.70
C THR A 98 -9.23 12.65 -13.00
N ARG A 99 -9.75 11.99 -11.95
CA ARG A 99 -11.01 11.24 -12.12
C ARG A 99 -12.02 12.22 -12.71
N SER A 100 -12.12 12.25 -14.03
CA SER A 100 -13.24 12.88 -14.72
C SER A 100 -14.49 12.24 -14.14
N SER A 101 -15.16 12.99 -13.27
CA SER A 101 -16.59 13.00 -13.21
C SER A 101 -17.06 13.24 -14.65
N ALA A 102 -17.19 12.14 -15.40
CA ALA A 102 -18.02 12.11 -16.59
C ALA A 102 -19.44 12.40 -16.09
N SER A 103 -19.71 13.70 -15.97
CA SER A 103 -21.01 14.32 -15.91
C SER A 103 -21.87 13.57 -16.92
N LYS A 104 -22.76 12.71 -16.41
CA LYS A 104 -23.95 12.30 -17.16
C LYS A 104 -24.75 13.57 -17.40
N ILE A 105 -24.46 14.26 -18.49
CA ILE A 105 -25.39 15.24 -19.05
C ILE A 105 -26.63 14.40 -19.40
N PRO A 106 -27.80 14.63 -18.77
CA PRO A 106 -29.02 14.02 -19.26
C PRO A 106 -29.29 14.64 -20.62
N ASN A 107 -29.17 13.84 -21.66
CA ASN A 107 -29.51 14.23 -23.02
C ASN A 107 -30.99 14.65 -23.03
N LYS A 108 -31.25 15.96 -23.14
CA LYS A 108 -32.59 16.52 -23.35
C LYS A 108 -33.09 16.10 -24.74
N GLY A 109 -33.54 14.87 -24.85
CA GLY A 109 -34.34 14.37 -25.97
C GLY A 109 -35.82 14.63 -25.70
N GLN A 110 -36.22 15.90 -25.69
CA GLN A 110 -37.62 16.30 -25.60
C GLN A 110 -38.27 16.16 -26.99
N LYS A 111 -39.09 15.13 -27.18
CA LYS A 111 -40.20 15.14 -28.13
C LYS A 111 -41.38 14.41 -27.48
N TRP A 112 -42.16 15.17 -26.71
CA TRP A 112 -43.52 14.80 -26.33
C TRP A 112 -44.49 15.47 -27.29
N SER A 113 -45.50 14.71 -27.69
CA SER A 113 -46.45 14.97 -28.77
C SER A 113 -47.29 16.23 -28.59
N LYS A 114 -47.67 16.81 -29.75
CA LYS A 114 -48.75 17.78 -29.92
C LYS A 114 -50.06 17.28 -29.28
N GLY A 115 -50.78 18.20 -28.64
CA GLY A 115 -52.16 18.07 -28.15
C GLY A 115 -52.29 18.86 -26.84
N ASP A 116 -52.65 20.14 -26.91
CA ASP A 116 -53.96 20.67 -26.46
C ASP A 116 -54.01 20.76 -24.91
N VAL A 117 -54.16 21.88 -24.20
CA VAL A 117 -54.83 23.17 -24.38
C VAL A 117 -54.14 24.15 -23.40
N PHE A 118 -53.85 25.38 -23.82
CA PHE A 118 -53.43 26.46 -22.92
C PHE A 118 -54.66 27.28 -22.57
N ASP A 119 -55.19 27.10 -21.35
CA ASP A 119 -56.19 28.01 -20.79
C ASP A 119 -55.50 29.06 -19.94
N THR A 120 -55.85 30.31 -20.20
CA THR A 120 -55.31 31.54 -19.61
C THR A 120 -56.41 32.24 -18.87
N THR A 121 -56.52 31.99 -17.58
CA THR A 121 -57.15 32.85 -16.57
C THR A 121 -56.60 32.34 -15.23
N GLY A 122 -56.14 33.11 -14.26
CA GLY A 122 -56.15 34.54 -13.96
C GLY A 122 -56.01 34.62 -12.44
N ASN A 123 -55.23 35.60 -11.94
CA ASN A 123 -55.30 36.15 -10.58
C ASN A 123 -54.90 35.21 -9.41
N ASP A 124 -54.22 35.61 -8.34
CA ASP A 124 -53.91 36.92 -7.75
C ASP A 124 -52.57 36.83 -6.99
N LEU A 125 -51.97 38.00 -6.80
CA LEU A 125 -50.85 38.31 -5.91
C LEU A 125 -51.21 38.05 -4.44
N ASP A 126 -50.24 37.67 -3.61
CA ASP A 126 -49.68 38.55 -2.57
C ASP A 126 -48.82 37.78 -1.53
N TYR A 127 -47.63 38.36 -1.29
CA TYR A 127 -46.70 38.23 -0.16
C TYR A 127 -46.36 36.87 0.46
#